data_AF-A0A2W6I3L2-F1
#
_entry.id   AF-A0A2W6I3L2-F1
#
_cell.length_a   1.000
_cell.length_b   1.000
_cell.length_c   1.000
_cell.angle_alpha   90.00
_cell.angle_beta   90.00
_cell.angle_gamma   90.00
#
_symmetry.space_group_name_H-M   'P 1'
#
loop_
_entity.id
_entity.type
_entity.pdbx_description
1 polymer ?
#
loop_
_entity_poly.entity_id
_entity_poly.type
_entity_poly.pdbx_seq_one_letter_code
_entity_poly.pdbx_strand_id
1 'polypeptide(L)'
;MKHRECALGLVLAGLLAPSAQASGDDGETLRFQVAAHMQAHADPQQDGSIAVQLSPSGKRQVLAGAADADGNSRWSLEDVDFDGYPELVARASVGMVNEAVAVYRFDPASASYRVLQAETHGNDSCGDLMGLSVDVATRTLTSSCRSGPMWYADQYRFAGAKLYLYRSENVLMLGDTVNAALQWEQTDEQGPLAVWRTYDADGRVLETAIADGLGARPDGPLRGQQATVVPARLFLFDRPGATSTKRYLVQGDRVEMLDEQDGWVKLRYRTPKQGVVEGWINVND
;
A
#
# COMPACT_ATOMS: atom_id res chain seq x y z
N MET A 1 -38.71 27.51 51.05
CA MET A 1 -37.82 26.40 50.63
C MET A 1 -37.89 26.34 49.11
N LYS A 2 -36.91 26.91 48.38
CA LYS A 2 -35.78 26.18 47.74
C LYS A 2 -36.33 25.15 46.72
N HIS A 3 -36.17 25.25 45.40
CA HIS A 3 -35.03 25.70 44.58
C HIS A 3 -35.47 26.29 43.23
N ARG A 4 -34.72 27.31 42.77
CA ARG A 4 -34.57 27.72 41.36
C ARG A 4 -33.66 26.71 40.68
N GLU A 5 -34.02 26.21 39.51
CA GLU A 5 -33.04 25.69 38.54
C GLU A 5 -33.38 26.22 37.14
N CYS A 6 -32.49 27.07 36.65
CA CYS A 6 -32.36 27.48 35.26
C CYS A 6 -31.67 26.35 34.50
N ALA A 7 -32.34 25.74 33.52
CA ALA A 7 -31.66 24.93 32.52
C ALA A 7 -31.29 25.84 31.32
N LEU A 8 -30.05 26.33 31.34
CA LEU A 8 -29.39 26.96 30.20
C LEU A 8 -29.05 25.87 29.16
N GLY A 9 -29.27 26.20 27.89
CA GLY A 9 -29.08 25.30 26.75
C GLY A 9 -27.63 24.86 26.50
N LEU A 10 -27.54 23.76 25.77
CA LEU A 10 -26.39 23.35 24.98
C LEU A 10 -26.94 22.58 23.76
N VAL A 11 -27.21 23.33 22.68
CA VAL A 11 -27.38 22.74 21.35
C VAL A 11 -25.97 22.45 20.85
N LEU A 12 -25.50 21.20 21.02
CA LEU A 12 -24.35 20.72 20.26
C LEU A 12 -24.85 20.48 18.82
N ALA A 13 -24.64 21.46 17.95
CA ALA A 13 -24.62 21.24 16.52
C ALA A 13 -23.34 20.47 16.20
N GLY A 14 -23.41 19.14 16.26
CA GLY A 14 -22.38 18.27 15.69
C GLY A 14 -22.43 18.42 14.17
N LEU A 15 -21.51 19.20 13.62
CA LEU A 15 -21.17 19.17 12.20
C LEU A 15 -20.47 17.83 11.92
N LEU A 16 -21.27 16.78 11.74
CA LEU A 16 -20.85 15.64 10.95
C LEU A 16 -20.88 16.11 9.50
N ALA A 17 -19.75 16.60 9.00
CA ALA A 17 -19.57 16.72 7.57
C ALA A 17 -19.58 15.28 7.02
N PRO A 18 -20.56 14.88 6.19
CA PRO A 18 -20.41 13.64 5.44
C PRO A 18 -19.18 13.82 4.55
N SER A 19 -18.24 12.87 4.62
CA SER A 19 -17.25 12.66 3.58
C SER A 19 -18.01 12.27 2.31
N ALA A 20 -18.42 13.30 1.57
CA ALA A 20 -19.10 13.13 0.31
C ALA A 20 -18.05 12.61 -0.68
N GLN A 21 -18.03 11.30 -0.90
CA GLN A 21 -17.50 10.74 -2.13
C GLN A 21 -18.43 11.20 -3.25
N ALA A 22 -18.06 12.30 -3.90
CA ALA A 22 -18.71 12.75 -5.12
C ALA A 22 -17.92 12.17 -6.29
N SER A 23 -18.53 11.20 -6.98
CA SER A 23 -18.15 10.83 -8.34
C SER A 23 -19.00 11.67 -9.30
N GLY A 24 -18.38 12.49 -10.13
CA GLY A 24 -19.09 13.15 -11.22
C GLY A 24 -19.35 12.16 -12.35
N ASP A 25 -20.57 12.14 -12.89
CA ASP A 25 -20.83 11.56 -14.21
C ASP A 25 -20.09 12.41 -15.27
N ASP A 26 -19.82 11.82 -16.44
CA ASP A 26 -19.05 12.44 -17.53
C ASP A 26 -19.51 13.88 -17.82
N GLY A 27 -18.73 14.87 -17.33
CA GLY A 27 -18.90 16.29 -17.60
C GLY A 27 -19.44 17.17 -16.47
N GLU A 28 -19.63 16.66 -15.24
CA GLU A 28 -20.06 17.50 -14.13
C GLU A 28 -18.92 18.37 -13.55
N THR A 29 -19.16 19.68 -13.44
CA THR A 29 -18.28 20.61 -12.72
C THR A 29 -18.27 20.29 -11.22
N LEU A 30 -17.10 19.98 -10.68
CA LEU A 30 -16.93 19.72 -9.25
C LEU A 30 -16.62 21.02 -8.49
N ARG A 31 -17.28 21.24 -7.35
CA ARG A 31 -17.03 22.38 -6.44
C ARG A 31 -16.78 21.88 -5.04
N PHE A 32 -15.66 22.27 -4.45
CA PHE A 32 -15.21 21.71 -3.17
C PHE A 32 -14.24 22.64 -2.45
N GLN A 33 -14.09 22.39 -1.15
CA GLN A 33 -13.16 23.11 -0.31
C GLN A 33 -11.79 22.45 -0.37
N VAL A 34 -10.73 23.22 -0.61
CA VAL A 34 -9.35 22.71 -0.75
C VAL A 34 -8.44 23.07 0.43
N ALA A 35 -8.90 24.01 1.25
CA ALA A 35 -8.28 24.42 2.50
C ALA A 35 -9.26 25.32 3.27
N ALA A 36 -8.89 25.74 4.48
CA ALA A 36 -9.63 26.76 5.21
C ALA A 36 -9.85 28.01 4.33
N HIS A 37 -11.13 28.38 4.12
CA HIS A 37 -11.55 29.55 3.34
C HIS A 37 -11.15 29.57 1.86
N MET A 38 -10.70 28.45 1.28
CA MET A 38 -10.40 28.33 -0.15
C MET A 38 -11.25 27.26 -0.81
N GLN A 39 -11.82 27.59 -1.98
CA GLN A 39 -12.61 26.66 -2.78
C GLN A 39 -11.98 26.49 -4.16
N ALA A 40 -12.20 25.32 -4.75
CA ALA A 40 -11.88 25.03 -6.14
C ALA A 40 -13.13 24.67 -6.93
N HIS A 41 -13.10 25.06 -8.20
CA HIS A 41 -14.04 24.67 -9.23
C HIS A 41 -13.23 23.89 -10.27
N ALA A 42 -13.60 22.65 -10.54
CA ALA A 42 -12.90 21.77 -11.46
C ALA A 42 -13.85 21.36 -12.58
N ASP A 43 -13.48 21.72 -13.81
CA ASP A 43 -14.23 21.46 -15.03
C ASP A 43 -13.47 20.43 -15.89
N PRO A 44 -13.96 19.19 -16.02
CA PRO A 44 -13.42 18.22 -16.98
C PRO A 44 -13.45 18.76 -18.41
N GLN A 45 -12.39 18.52 -19.17
CA GLN A 45 -12.26 18.96 -20.56
C GLN A 45 -12.37 17.77 -21.53
N GLN A 46 -12.72 18.07 -22.79
CA GLN A 46 -12.89 17.03 -23.84
C GLN A 46 -11.60 16.29 -24.19
N ASP A 47 -10.44 16.90 -23.93
CA ASP A 47 -9.12 16.29 -24.15
C ASP A 47 -8.64 15.46 -22.94
N GLY A 48 -9.52 15.21 -21.97
CA GLY A 48 -9.18 14.47 -20.76
C GLY A 48 -8.34 15.27 -19.77
N SER A 49 -8.23 16.60 -19.90
CA SER A 49 -7.63 17.47 -18.87
C SER A 49 -8.69 18.02 -17.89
N ILE A 50 -8.26 18.69 -16.82
CA ILE A 50 -9.14 19.46 -15.92
C ILE A 50 -8.74 20.93 -15.95
N ALA A 51 -9.70 21.81 -16.21
CA ALA A 51 -9.55 23.23 -15.90
C ALA A 51 -9.97 23.48 -14.46
N VAL A 52 -9.07 24.01 -13.64
CA VAL A 52 -9.33 24.33 -12.23
C VAL A 52 -9.27 25.83 -12.01
N GLN A 53 -10.24 26.38 -11.28
CA GLN A 53 -10.25 27.76 -10.82
C GLN A 53 -10.42 27.83 -9.30
N LEU A 54 -9.55 28.62 -8.65
CA LEU A 54 -9.59 28.86 -7.21
C LEU A 54 -10.42 30.10 -6.87
N SER A 55 -11.09 30.06 -5.74
CA SER A 55 -11.83 31.18 -5.14
C SER A 55 -11.31 31.44 -3.72
N PRO A 56 -11.12 32.72 -3.32
CA PRO A 56 -11.51 33.94 -4.04
C PRO A 56 -10.46 34.48 -5.03
N SER A 57 -9.27 33.88 -5.11
CA SER A 57 -8.14 34.46 -5.88
C SER A 57 -8.37 34.52 -7.39
N GLY A 58 -9.29 33.70 -7.93
CA GLY A 58 -9.54 33.58 -9.37
C GLY A 58 -8.44 32.84 -10.13
N LYS A 59 -7.37 32.38 -9.45
CA LYS A 59 -6.22 31.69 -10.07
C LYS A 59 -6.69 30.44 -10.81
N ARG A 60 -6.12 30.20 -11.99
CA ARG A 60 -6.46 29.07 -12.86
C ARG A 60 -5.28 28.14 -13.07
N GLN A 61 -5.55 26.85 -13.21
CA GLN A 61 -4.58 25.81 -13.52
C GLN A 61 -5.24 24.78 -14.44
N VAL A 62 -4.46 24.20 -15.35
CA VAL A 62 -4.89 23.02 -16.11
C VAL A 62 -4.13 21.81 -15.59
N LEU A 63 -4.84 20.75 -15.25
CA LEU A 63 -4.29 19.48 -14.76
C LEU A 63 -4.43 18.42 -15.85
N ALA A 64 -3.42 17.57 -16.02
CA ALA A 64 -3.53 16.46 -16.96
C ALA A 64 -4.47 15.38 -16.40
N GLY A 65 -5.12 14.60 -17.26
CA GLY A 65 -5.81 13.39 -16.82
C GLY A 65 -4.91 12.17 -16.76
N ALA A 66 -5.50 11.10 -16.25
CA ALA A 66 -5.12 9.77 -16.70
C ALA A 66 -5.77 9.54 -18.08
N ALA A 67 -5.05 9.00 -19.05
CA ALA A 67 -5.62 8.74 -20.38
C ALA A 67 -5.84 7.23 -20.56
N ASP A 68 -7.06 6.83 -20.91
CA ASP A 68 -7.32 5.51 -21.47
C ASP A 68 -6.92 5.46 -22.95
N ALA A 69 -7.24 4.35 -23.63
CA ALA A 69 -6.94 4.16 -25.05
C ALA A 69 -7.61 5.20 -25.97
N ASP A 70 -8.72 5.79 -25.53
CA ASP A 70 -9.50 6.79 -26.28
C ASP A 70 -9.19 8.22 -25.81
N GLY A 71 -8.32 8.39 -24.81
CA GLY A 71 -7.94 9.69 -24.24
C GLY A 71 -8.90 10.19 -23.16
N ASN A 72 -9.85 9.37 -22.70
CA ASN A 72 -10.80 9.76 -21.67
C ASN A 72 -10.21 9.59 -20.27
N SER A 73 -10.73 10.37 -19.32
CA SER A 73 -10.41 10.32 -17.91
C SER A 73 -11.68 10.51 -17.09
N ARG A 74 -11.86 9.68 -16.07
CA ARG A 74 -12.87 9.86 -15.02
C ARG A 74 -12.26 10.66 -13.87
N TRP A 75 -13.10 11.42 -13.19
CA TRP A 75 -12.64 12.31 -12.12
C TRP A 75 -13.44 12.15 -10.85
N SER A 76 -12.76 12.20 -9.72
CA SER A 76 -13.35 12.09 -8.39
C SER A 76 -12.67 13.04 -7.40
N LEU A 77 -13.35 13.23 -6.28
CA LEU A 77 -12.82 13.90 -5.09
C LEU A 77 -12.60 12.85 -4.00
N GLU A 78 -11.36 12.69 -3.55
CA GLU A 78 -10.98 11.70 -2.55
C GLU A 78 -10.01 12.35 -1.55
N ASP A 79 -10.23 12.17 -0.24
CA ASP A 79 -9.29 12.60 0.82
C ASP A 79 -8.15 11.58 0.90
N VAL A 80 -7.14 11.75 0.04
CA VAL A 80 -6.04 10.80 -0.16
C VAL A 80 -4.95 11.03 0.87
N ASP A 81 -4.71 12.28 1.28
CA ASP A 81 -3.70 12.62 2.28
C ASP A 81 -4.20 12.64 3.73
N PHE A 82 -5.50 12.40 3.93
CA PHE A 82 -6.19 12.29 5.21
C PHE A 82 -6.22 13.60 6.02
N ASP A 83 -6.13 14.76 5.35
CA ASP A 83 -6.20 16.07 5.98
C ASP A 83 -7.62 16.64 6.10
N GLY A 84 -8.60 15.97 5.50
CA GLY A 84 -10.02 16.33 5.52
C GLY A 84 -10.46 17.25 4.37
N TYR A 85 -9.55 17.62 3.47
CA TYR A 85 -9.85 18.25 2.19
C TYR A 85 -9.58 17.25 1.05
N PRO A 86 -10.49 17.11 0.07
CA PRO A 86 -10.27 16.13 -0.99
C PRO A 86 -9.22 16.60 -2.00
N GLU A 87 -8.40 15.66 -2.44
CA GLU A 87 -7.62 15.72 -3.66
C GLU A 87 -8.51 15.57 -4.90
N LEU A 88 -8.04 16.12 -6.03
CA LEU A 88 -8.57 15.78 -7.36
C LEU A 88 -7.90 14.50 -7.85
N VAL A 89 -8.69 13.48 -8.16
CA VAL A 89 -8.20 12.20 -8.65
C VAL A 89 -8.69 11.96 -10.08
N ALA A 90 -7.76 11.65 -10.97
CA ALA A 90 -7.99 11.23 -12.34
C ALA A 90 -7.83 9.72 -12.44
N ARG A 91 -8.76 9.03 -13.10
CA ARG A 91 -8.75 7.58 -13.26
C ARG A 91 -9.07 7.19 -14.69
N ALA A 92 -8.34 6.25 -15.25
CA ALA A 92 -8.61 5.75 -16.60
C ALA A 92 -8.23 4.28 -16.74
N SER A 93 -9.05 3.51 -17.45
CA SER A 93 -8.77 2.09 -17.71
C SER A 93 -7.55 1.94 -18.61
N VAL A 94 -6.60 1.09 -18.23
CA VAL A 94 -5.43 0.72 -19.04
C VAL A 94 -5.48 -0.76 -19.35
N GLY A 95 -5.76 -1.07 -20.62
CA GLY A 95 -6.07 -2.43 -21.04
C GLY A 95 -7.35 -2.94 -20.37
N MET A 96 -7.40 -4.23 -20.06
CA MET A 96 -8.64 -4.87 -19.59
C MET A 96 -8.80 -4.90 -18.06
N VAL A 97 -7.73 -4.62 -17.30
CA VAL A 97 -7.69 -4.95 -15.86
C VAL A 97 -6.98 -3.91 -14.98
N ASN A 98 -6.18 -3.02 -15.56
CA ASN A 98 -5.48 -1.99 -14.80
C ASN A 98 -6.22 -0.66 -14.90
N GLU A 99 -5.99 0.21 -13.92
CA GLU A 99 -6.47 1.58 -13.91
C GLU A 99 -5.28 2.51 -13.66
N ALA A 100 -4.99 3.41 -14.60
CA ALA A 100 -4.07 4.51 -14.36
C ALA A 100 -4.74 5.52 -13.42
N VAL A 101 -4.01 6.00 -12.43
CA VAL A 101 -4.49 6.99 -11.46
C VAL A 101 -3.48 8.13 -11.37
N ALA A 102 -3.97 9.37 -11.47
CA ALA A 102 -3.20 10.56 -11.14
C ALA A 102 -3.90 11.31 -10.00
N VAL A 103 -3.18 11.59 -8.94
CA VAL A 103 -3.69 12.33 -7.79
C VAL A 103 -3.09 13.73 -7.77
N TYR A 104 -3.92 14.74 -7.60
CA TYR A 104 -3.52 16.14 -7.54
C TYR A 104 -3.83 16.71 -6.17
N ARG A 105 -2.75 17.00 -5.43
CA ARG A 105 -2.80 17.57 -4.09
C ARG A 105 -2.68 19.08 -4.14
N PHE A 106 -3.54 19.76 -3.40
CA PHE A 106 -3.50 21.20 -3.26
C PHE A 106 -2.41 21.61 -2.26
N ASP A 107 -1.56 22.56 -2.64
CA ASP A 107 -0.56 23.19 -1.76
C ASP A 107 -1.07 24.59 -1.37
N PRO A 108 -1.51 24.80 -0.12
CA PRO A 108 -2.01 26.10 0.35
C PRO A 108 -0.97 27.21 0.32
N ALA A 109 0.33 26.89 0.46
CA ALA A 109 1.39 27.90 0.48
C ALA A 109 1.61 28.52 -0.90
N SER A 110 1.47 27.72 -1.96
CA SER A 110 1.59 28.19 -3.35
C SER A 110 0.24 28.45 -4.03
N ALA A 111 -0.87 28.10 -3.36
CA ALA A 111 -2.22 28.09 -3.91
C ALA A 111 -2.25 27.39 -5.28
N SER A 112 -1.69 26.19 -5.39
CA SER A 112 -1.67 25.42 -6.64
C SER A 112 -1.73 23.93 -6.38
N TYR A 113 -2.16 23.19 -7.40
CA TYR A 113 -2.15 21.74 -7.37
C TYR A 113 -0.81 21.19 -7.85
N ARG A 114 -0.38 20.10 -7.23
CA ARG A 114 0.79 19.31 -7.64
C ARG A 114 0.39 17.85 -7.76
N VAL A 115 0.99 17.17 -8.73
CA VAL A 115 0.87 15.71 -8.85
C VAL A 115 1.48 15.10 -7.58
N LEU A 116 0.74 14.21 -6.94
CA LEU A 116 1.23 13.40 -5.84
C LEU A 116 2.10 12.28 -6.41
N GLN A 117 3.34 12.21 -5.96
CA GLN A 117 4.28 11.15 -6.31
C GLN A 117 4.70 10.42 -5.05
N ALA A 118 4.76 9.09 -5.12
CA ALA A 118 5.30 8.27 -4.06
C ALA A 118 6.82 8.17 -4.20
N GLU A 119 7.54 8.31 -3.10
CA GLU A 119 8.95 7.94 -3.04
C GLU A 119 9.06 6.43 -2.77
N THR A 120 9.44 5.67 -3.79
CA THR A 120 9.47 4.19 -3.75
C THR A 120 10.87 3.61 -3.61
N HIS A 121 11.89 4.42 -3.93
CA HIS A 121 13.28 3.99 -4.02
C HIS A 121 13.50 2.79 -4.97
N GLY A 122 12.61 2.62 -5.96
CA GLY A 122 12.67 1.54 -6.94
C GLY A 122 12.26 0.17 -6.40
N ASN A 123 11.55 0.12 -5.27
CA ASN A 123 11.08 -1.12 -4.65
C ASN A 123 9.58 -1.39 -4.88
N ASP A 124 8.91 -0.51 -5.63
CA ASP A 124 7.51 -0.68 -6.02
C ASP A 124 7.36 -1.73 -7.13
N SER A 125 6.23 -2.40 -7.13
CA SER A 125 5.85 -3.39 -8.14
C SER A 125 4.94 -2.81 -9.21
N CYS A 126 4.17 -1.77 -8.88
CA CYS A 126 3.17 -1.18 -9.77
C CYS A 126 3.64 0.03 -10.59
N GLY A 127 4.85 0.56 -10.35
CA GLY A 127 5.43 1.70 -11.08
C GLY A 127 4.89 3.06 -10.64
N ASP A 128 3.57 3.18 -10.53
CA ASP A 128 2.82 4.37 -10.16
C ASP A 128 1.66 4.01 -9.21
N LEU A 129 0.77 4.96 -8.92
CA LEU A 129 -0.42 4.77 -8.09
C LEU A 129 -1.54 3.95 -8.79
N MET A 130 -1.21 2.97 -9.65
CA MET A 130 -2.21 2.19 -10.40
C MET A 130 -3.25 1.51 -9.49
N GLY A 131 -4.52 1.54 -9.91
CA GLY A 131 -5.62 0.89 -9.20
C GLY A 131 -5.75 1.37 -7.74
N LEU A 132 -5.53 2.66 -7.49
CA LEU A 132 -5.45 3.22 -6.15
C LEU A 132 -6.76 3.03 -5.35
N SER A 133 -6.60 2.57 -4.13
CA SER A 133 -7.65 2.54 -3.11
C SER A 133 -7.16 3.26 -1.84
N VAL A 134 -8.10 3.93 -1.16
CA VAL A 134 -7.85 4.70 0.06
C VAL A 134 -8.48 3.97 1.24
N ASP A 135 -7.67 3.56 2.22
CA ASP A 135 -8.15 3.06 3.50
C ASP A 135 -7.99 4.13 4.58
N VAL A 136 -9.09 4.81 4.89
CA VAL A 136 -9.15 5.88 5.89
C VAL A 136 -8.91 5.35 7.31
N ALA A 137 -9.30 4.11 7.60
CA ALA A 137 -9.18 3.55 8.95
C ALA A 137 -7.71 3.31 9.32
N THR A 138 -6.91 2.88 8.35
CA THR A 138 -5.48 2.60 8.53
C THR A 138 -4.57 3.72 8.02
N ARG A 139 -5.13 4.73 7.35
CA ARG A 139 -4.40 5.80 6.65
C ARG A 139 -3.37 5.23 5.67
N THR A 140 -3.80 4.22 4.94
CA THR A 140 -2.95 3.51 3.97
C THR A 140 -3.57 3.63 2.59
N LEU A 141 -2.74 3.93 1.60
CA LEU A 141 -3.12 3.84 0.20
C LEU A 141 -2.64 2.51 -0.35
N THR A 142 -3.44 1.85 -1.17
CA THR A 142 -3.05 0.59 -1.81
C THR A 142 -3.20 0.71 -3.31
N SER A 143 -2.11 0.46 -4.03
CA SER A 143 -2.11 0.22 -5.47
C SER A 143 -2.26 -1.26 -5.75
N SER A 144 -3.02 -1.57 -6.79
CA SER A 144 -3.24 -2.93 -7.27
C SER A 144 -3.11 -2.93 -8.78
N CYS A 145 -2.18 -3.73 -9.29
CA CYS A 145 -1.89 -3.78 -10.71
C CYS A 145 -1.60 -5.21 -11.16
N ARG A 146 -1.82 -5.48 -12.43
CA ARG A 146 -1.47 -6.73 -13.08
C ARG A 146 -0.34 -6.53 -14.07
N SER A 147 0.70 -7.36 -13.96
CA SER A 147 1.78 -7.46 -14.95
C SER A 147 2.01 -8.92 -15.31
N GLY A 148 1.97 -9.24 -16.61
CA GLY A 148 1.96 -10.62 -17.08
C GLY A 148 0.79 -11.43 -16.48
N PRO A 149 1.03 -12.66 -15.99
CA PRO A 149 -0.02 -13.46 -15.36
C PRO A 149 -0.32 -13.05 -13.91
N MET A 150 0.48 -12.17 -13.31
CA MET A 150 0.50 -11.93 -11.86
C MET A 150 -0.17 -10.61 -11.48
N TRP A 151 -0.79 -10.61 -10.31
CA TRP A 151 -1.22 -9.41 -9.60
C TRP A 151 -0.14 -8.96 -8.62
N TYR A 152 -0.09 -7.66 -8.36
CA TYR A 152 0.84 -7.05 -7.42
C TYR A 152 0.09 -6.03 -6.57
N ALA A 153 0.53 -5.89 -5.33
CA ALA A 153 0.05 -4.84 -4.45
C ALA A 153 1.21 -4.05 -3.81
N ASP A 154 1.10 -2.72 -3.88
CA ASP A 154 1.96 -1.79 -3.16
C ASP A 154 1.12 -0.99 -2.17
N GLN A 155 1.62 -0.79 -0.96
CA GLN A 155 0.96 -0.01 0.08
C GLN A 155 1.82 1.21 0.41
N TYR A 156 1.19 2.37 0.54
CA TYR A 156 1.85 3.65 0.79
C TYR A 156 1.28 4.32 2.03
N ARG A 157 2.11 5.13 2.68
CA ARG A 157 1.73 5.97 3.81
C ARG A 157 2.39 7.34 3.73
N PHE A 158 1.85 8.28 4.49
CA PHE A 158 2.41 9.62 4.61
C PHE A 158 3.38 9.74 5.79
N ALA A 159 4.54 10.34 5.52
CA ALA A 159 5.46 10.87 6.52
C ALA A 159 5.47 12.40 6.40
N GLY A 160 4.59 13.06 7.14
CA GLY A 160 4.30 14.49 6.90
C GLY A 160 3.67 14.68 5.52
N ALA A 161 4.26 15.53 4.68
CA ALA A 161 3.75 15.77 3.33
C ALA A 161 4.22 14.74 2.28
N LYS A 162 5.17 13.87 2.63
CA LYS A 162 5.79 12.90 1.71
C LYS A 162 5.00 11.59 1.73
N LEU A 163 4.53 11.17 0.56
CA LEU A 163 4.02 9.82 0.34
C LEU A 163 5.22 8.89 0.10
N TYR A 164 5.32 7.79 0.83
CA TYR A 164 6.39 6.81 0.66
C TYR A 164 5.81 5.41 0.52
N LEU A 165 6.53 4.54 -0.20
CA LEU A 165 6.20 3.11 -0.25
C LEU A 165 6.40 2.52 1.14
N TYR A 166 5.28 2.15 1.78
CA TYR A 166 5.28 1.58 3.12
C TYR A 166 5.50 0.07 3.06
N ARG A 167 4.91 -0.63 2.09
CA ARG A 167 5.03 -2.07 1.96
C ARG A 167 4.90 -2.51 0.51
N SER A 168 5.74 -3.43 0.08
CA SER A 168 5.65 -4.09 -1.23
C SER A 168 5.98 -5.57 -1.13
N GLU A 169 5.60 -6.30 -2.18
CA GLU A 169 5.91 -7.71 -2.34
C GLU A 169 6.95 -7.95 -3.43
N ASN A 170 7.66 -9.07 -3.32
CA ASN A 170 8.43 -9.65 -4.39
C ASN A 170 8.07 -11.14 -4.48
N VAL A 171 7.31 -11.51 -5.51
CA VAL A 171 6.85 -12.88 -5.72
C VAL A 171 8.06 -13.80 -5.94
N LEU A 172 8.11 -14.87 -5.17
CA LEU A 172 9.19 -15.82 -5.20
C LEU A 172 8.94 -16.92 -6.23
N MET A 173 10.00 -17.28 -6.93
CA MET A 173 10.04 -18.42 -7.84
C MET A 173 10.93 -19.50 -7.23
N LEU A 174 10.48 -20.09 -6.11
CA LEU A 174 11.20 -21.18 -5.44
C LEU A 174 10.90 -22.53 -6.12
N GLY A 175 11.94 -23.34 -6.29
CA GLY A 175 11.85 -24.68 -6.89
C GLY A 175 11.51 -25.79 -5.90
N ASP A 176 11.56 -27.04 -6.34
CA ASP A 176 11.13 -28.20 -5.55
C ASP A 176 11.97 -28.42 -4.28
N THR A 177 13.21 -27.90 -4.24
CA THR A 177 14.07 -28.03 -3.06
C THR A 177 13.47 -27.37 -1.81
N VAL A 178 12.69 -26.27 -1.93
CA VAL A 178 12.01 -25.70 -0.75
C VAL A 178 10.94 -26.65 -0.22
N ASN A 179 10.22 -27.35 -1.09
CA ASN A 179 9.17 -28.32 -0.72
C ASN A 179 9.77 -29.58 -0.07
N ALA A 180 11.00 -29.94 -0.44
CA ALA A 180 11.74 -31.03 0.20
C ALA A 180 12.28 -30.64 1.59
N ALA A 181 12.53 -29.34 1.83
CA ALA A 181 13.02 -28.83 3.11
C ALA A 181 11.89 -28.49 4.09
N LEU A 182 10.80 -27.92 3.59
CA LEU A 182 9.74 -27.29 4.37
C LEU A 182 8.37 -27.70 3.84
N GLN A 183 7.44 -27.95 4.78
CA GLN A 183 6.04 -28.21 4.50
C GLN A 183 5.17 -27.19 5.22
N TRP A 184 4.34 -26.48 4.49
CA TRP A 184 3.33 -25.57 5.03
C TRP A 184 1.92 -25.97 4.58
N GLU A 185 0.93 -25.42 5.25
CA GLU A 185 -0.47 -25.56 4.83
C GLU A 185 -0.71 -24.64 3.64
N GLN A 186 -1.09 -25.23 2.51
CA GLN A 186 -1.50 -24.50 1.31
C GLN A 186 -3.02 -24.54 1.20
N THR A 187 -3.65 -23.37 1.09
CA THR A 187 -5.09 -23.26 0.83
C THR A 187 -5.36 -23.05 -0.65
N ASP A 188 -6.54 -23.44 -1.14
CA ASP A 188 -6.92 -23.27 -2.55
C ASP A 188 -6.92 -21.80 -3.01
N GLU A 189 -7.04 -20.86 -2.07
CA GLU A 189 -7.02 -19.41 -2.31
C GLU A 189 -5.63 -18.78 -2.21
N GLN A 190 -4.60 -19.53 -1.79
CA GLN A 190 -3.24 -18.98 -1.65
C GLN A 190 -2.57 -18.83 -3.02
N GLY A 191 -2.07 -17.62 -3.26
CA GLY A 191 -1.13 -17.33 -4.31
C GLY A 191 0.26 -17.93 -4.07
N PRO A 192 1.22 -17.66 -4.98
CA PRO A 192 2.61 -18.01 -4.75
C PRO A 192 3.18 -17.25 -3.54
N LEU A 193 4.19 -17.84 -2.92
CA LEU A 193 4.93 -17.17 -1.86
C LEU A 193 5.56 -15.87 -2.40
N ALA A 194 5.53 -14.82 -1.59
CA ALA A 194 6.20 -13.57 -1.85
C ALA A 194 6.96 -13.11 -0.61
N VAL A 195 8.12 -12.47 -0.80
CA VAL A 195 8.75 -11.70 0.27
C VAL A 195 8.05 -10.36 0.35
N TRP A 196 7.39 -10.14 1.47
CA TRP A 196 6.87 -8.84 1.85
C TRP A 196 7.92 -8.05 2.61
N ARG A 197 8.09 -6.78 2.26
CA ARG A 197 8.98 -5.86 2.95
C ARG A 197 8.21 -4.64 3.41
N THR A 198 8.39 -4.27 4.68
CA THR A 198 7.92 -2.98 5.21
C THR A 198 9.09 -2.01 5.22
N TYR A 199 8.89 -0.78 4.77
CA TYR A 199 9.92 0.25 4.66
C TYR A 199 9.64 1.43 5.60
N ASP A 200 10.71 2.12 6.02
CA ASP A 200 10.61 3.47 6.54
C ASP A 200 10.48 4.51 5.41
N ALA A 201 10.26 5.77 5.80
CA ALA A 201 10.11 6.85 4.83
C ALA A 201 11.37 7.16 4.01
N ASP A 202 12.54 6.66 4.41
CA ASP A 202 13.80 6.79 3.66
C ASP A 202 14.08 5.56 2.78
N GLY A 203 13.14 4.60 2.70
CA GLY A 203 13.27 3.38 1.92
C GLY A 203 14.10 2.29 2.59
N ARG A 204 14.38 2.38 3.90
CA ARG A 204 15.07 1.30 4.63
C ARG A 204 14.08 0.23 5.03
N VAL A 205 14.47 -1.03 4.83
CA VAL A 205 13.67 -2.18 5.24
C VAL A 205 13.62 -2.26 6.77
N LEU A 206 12.41 -2.25 7.32
CA LEU A 206 12.11 -2.41 8.74
C LEU A 206 11.75 -3.85 9.10
N GLU A 207 10.97 -4.52 8.24
CA GLU A 207 10.49 -5.88 8.46
C GLU A 207 10.49 -6.65 7.14
N THR A 208 10.79 -7.95 7.21
CA THR A 208 10.61 -8.90 6.12
C THR A 208 9.82 -10.11 6.58
N ALA A 209 8.95 -10.62 5.72
CA ALA A 209 8.28 -11.89 5.91
C ALA A 209 7.98 -12.55 4.56
N ILE A 210 8.18 -13.87 4.45
CA ILE A 210 7.62 -14.63 3.32
C ILE A 210 6.19 -15.00 3.68
N ALA A 211 5.23 -14.66 2.83
CA ALA A 211 3.84 -15.08 3.01
C ALA A 211 3.16 -15.23 1.65
N ASP A 212 1.85 -15.43 1.67
CA ASP A 212 1.03 -15.35 0.46
C ASP A 212 1.20 -14.00 -0.26
N GLY A 213 1.31 -14.04 -1.58
CA GLY A 213 1.45 -12.88 -2.45
C GLY A 213 0.13 -12.49 -3.14
N LEU A 214 0.22 -11.65 -4.17
CA LEU A 214 -0.88 -11.25 -5.06
C LEU A 214 -1.95 -10.35 -4.43
N GLY A 215 -1.75 -9.88 -3.20
CA GLY A 215 -2.77 -9.12 -2.48
C GLY A 215 -2.19 -8.30 -1.34
N ALA A 216 -2.77 -7.13 -1.10
CA ALA A 216 -2.32 -6.22 -0.06
C ALA A 216 -2.38 -6.88 1.32
N ARG A 217 -1.33 -6.65 2.12
CA ARG A 217 -1.27 -7.21 3.48
C ARG A 217 -2.10 -6.37 4.44
N PRO A 218 -2.74 -7.02 5.44
CA PRO A 218 -3.42 -6.28 6.48
C PRO A 218 -2.42 -5.45 7.28
N ASP A 219 -2.96 -4.43 7.93
CA ASP A 219 -2.22 -3.58 8.83
C ASP A 219 -1.67 -4.35 10.05
N GLY A 220 -0.55 -3.87 10.57
CA GLY A 220 0.17 -4.49 11.69
C GLY A 220 1.47 -5.20 11.28
N PRO A 221 2.11 -5.90 12.23
CA PRO A 221 3.41 -6.53 12.01
C PRO A 221 3.35 -7.58 10.92
N LEU A 222 4.37 -7.63 10.07
CA LEU A 222 4.49 -8.70 9.08
C LEU A 222 4.61 -10.05 9.79
N ARG A 223 3.79 -11.01 9.35
CA ARG A 223 3.82 -12.40 9.78
C ARG A 223 4.21 -13.28 8.62
N GLY A 224 5.22 -14.10 8.84
CA GLY A 224 5.67 -15.09 7.88
C GLY A 224 4.79 -16.33 7.89
N GLN A 225 4.73 -16.97 6.73
CA GLN A 225 4.14 -18.28 6.54
C GLN A 225 4.81 -19.27 7.50
N GLN A 226 3.97 -20.00 8.23
CA GLN A 226 4.44 -21.06 9.13
C GLN A 226 4.67 -22.32 8.32
N ALA A 227 5.80 -22.97 8.57
CA ALA A 227 6.20 -24.21 7.93
C ALA A 227 6.74 -25.21 8.96
N THR A 228 6.86 -26.46 8.54
CA THR A 228 7.40 -27.58 9.30
C THR A 228 8.62 -28.11 8.60
N VAL A 229 9.69 -28.36 9.34
CA VAL A 229 10.89 -28.99 8.80
C VAL A 229 10.60 -30.43 8.42
N VAL A 230 10.89 -30.78 7.17
CA VAL A 230 10.64 -32.12 6.59
C VAL A 230 11.79 -33.11 6.87
N PRO A 231 13.07 -32.79 6.61
CA PRO A 231 14.15 -33.76 6.76
C PRO A 231 14.53 -33.97 8.23
N ALA A 232 15.16 -35.11 8.53
CA ALA A 232 15.66 -35.44 9.87
C ALA A 232 16.63 -34.36 10.41
N ARG A 233 17.43 -33.74 9.53
CA ARG A 233 18.29 -32.60 9.83
C ARG A 233 18.26 -31.59 8.68
N LEU A 234 17.89 -30.35 8.99
CA LEU A 234 17.95 -29.22 8.08
C LEU A 234 19.01 -28.25 8.58
N PHE A 235 20.13 -28.13 7.86
CA PHE A 235 21.23 -27.27 8.28
C PHE A 235 20.87 -25.80 8.19
N LEU A 236 21.19 -25.05 9.24
CA LEU A 236 20.85 -23.64 9.40
C LEU A 236 22.12 -22.79 9.42
N PHE A 237 22.26 -21.90 8.45
CA PHE A 237 23.46 -21.09 8.23
C PHE A 237 23.27 -19.66 8.75
N ASP A 238 24.38 -18.99 9.08
CA ASP A 238 24.30 -17.61 9.59
C ASP A 238 24.02 -16.58 8.48
N ARG A 239 24.38 -16.91 7.23
CA ARG A 239 24.18 -16.06 6.04
C ARG A 239 24.13 -16.89 4.76
N PRO A 240 23.54 -16.35 3.67
CA PRO A 240 23.66 -16.93 2.33
C PRO A 240 25.12 -17.12 1.90
N GLY A 241 25.38 -18.20 1.17
CA GLY A 241 26.70 -18.57 0.65
C GLY A 241 27.70 -19.09 1.69
N ALA A 242 27.29 -19.29 2.95
CA ALA A 242 28.15 -19.94 3.94
C ALA A 242 28.36 -21.42 3.59
N THR A 243 29.60 -21.92 3.71
CA THR A 243 29.99 -23.26 3.26
C THR A 243 29.83 -24.35 4.31
N SER A 244 29.67 -23.98 5.59
CA SER A 244 29.47 -24.94 6.67
C SER A 244 28.71 -24.32 7.84
N THR A 245 28.05 -25.17 8.62
CA THR A 245 27.39 -24.81 9.87
C THR A 245 27.33 -26.05 10.77
N LYS A 246 27.27 -25.82 12.09
CA LYS A 246 26.96 -26.86 13.08
C LYS A 246 25.50 -26.79 13.56
N ARG A 247 24.79 -25.72 13.20
CA ARG A 247 23.40 -25.47 13.59
C ARG A 247 22.49 -26.21 12.62
N TYR A 248 21.46 -26.84 13.15
CA TYR A 248 20.43 -27.49 12.35
C TYR A 248 19.11 -27.47 13.10
N LEU A 249 18.03 -27.56 12.33
CA LEU A 249 16.70 -27.87 12.80
C LEU A 249 16.43 -29.36 12.57
N VAL A 250 15.47 -29.92 13.31
CA VAL A 250 15.09 -31.33 13.18
C VAL A 250 13.69 -31.46 12.61
N GLN A 251 13.40 -32.63 12.06
CA GLN A 251 12.09 -32.96 11.51
C GLN A 251 10.96 -32.64 12.52
N GLY A 252 9.91 -31.96 12.04
CA GLY A 252 8.77 -31.57 12.84
C GLY A 252 8.91 -30.21 13.53
N ASP A 253 10.10 -29.58 13.53
CA ASP A 253 10.27 -28.22 14.04
C ASP A 253 9.38 -27.24 13.25
N ARG A 254 8.68 -26.36 13.99
CA ARG A 254 7.84 -25.30 13.41
C ARG A 254 8.64 -24.02 13.26
N VAL A 255 8.66 -23.47 12.04
CA VAL A 255 9.41 -22.27 11.69
C VAL A 255 8.53 -21.25 10.97
N GLU A 256 8.91 -19.99 11.10
CA GLU A 256 8.36 -18.87 10.33
C GLU A 256 9.34 -18.52 9.20
N MET A 257 8.85 -18.42 7.97
CA MET A 257 9.65 -17.99 6.81
C MET A 257 9.73 -16.46 6.75
N LEU A 258 10.94 -15.90 6.72
CA LEU A 258 11.17 -14.46 6.90
C LEU A 258 11.59 -13.73 5.64
N ASP A 259 12.53 -14.29 4.88
CA ASP A 259 13.15 -13.58 3.76
C ASP A 259 13.73 -14.57 2.77
N GLU A 260 14.02 -14.08 1.57
CA GLU A 260 14.65 -14.84 0.51
C GLU A 260 15.79 -14.01 -0.09
N GLN A 261 16.92 -14.68 -0.34
CA GLN A 261 18.05 -14.10 -1.03
C GLN A 261 18.82 -15.17 -1.81
N ASP A 262 18.83 -15.05 -3.14
CA ASP A 262 19.65 -15.87 -4.05
C ASP A 262 19.48 -17.39 -3.84
N GLY A 263 18.23 -17.83 -3.68
CA GLY A 263 17.85 -19.21 -3.38
C GLY A 263 18.16 -19.66 -1.95
N TRP A 264 18.32 -18.71 -1.03
CA TRP A 264 18.38 -18.97 0.40
C TRP A 264 17.15 -18.43 1.09
N VAL A 265 16.54 -19.25 1.95
CA VAL A 265 15.37 -18.84 2.73
C VAL A 265 15.78 -18.63 4.18
N LYS A 266 15.47 -17.45 4.71
CA LYS A 266 15.66 -17.13 6.13
C LYS A 266 14.49 -17.66 6.94
N LEU A 267 14.80 -18.37 8.01
CA LEU A 267 13.84 -18.96 8.93
C LEU A 267 14.00 -18.38 10.32
N ARG A 268 12.88 -18.32 11.04
CA ARG A 268 12.83 -18.09 12.48
C ARG A 268 12.23 -19.28 13.19
N TYR A 269 13.00 -19.84 14.11
CA TYR A 269 12.60 -20.89 15.01
C TYR A 269 12.47 -20.33 16.42
N ARG A 270 11.39 -20.64 17.14
CA ARG A 270 11.20 -20.22 18.53
C ARG A 270 11.34 -21.42 19.45
N THR A 271 12.34 -21.38 20.32
CA THR A 271 12.49 -22.37 21.37
C THR A 271 11.93 -21.86 22.70
N PRO A 272 11.24 -22.70 23.48
CA PRO A 272 10.82 -22.33 24.83
C PRO A 272 12.00 -22.01 25.78
N LYS A 273 13.20 -22.57 25.51
CA LYS A 273 14.37 -22.51 26.41
C LYS A 273 15.47 -21.53 25.99
N GLN A 274 15.67 -21.29 24.69
CA GLN A 274 16.79 -20.51 24.16
C GLN A 274 16.33 -19.24 23.42
N GLY A 275 15.03 -18.96 23.40
CA GLY A 275 14.47 -17.80 22.71
C GLY A 275 14.40 -18.01 21.19
N VAL A 276 14.59 -16.92 20.45
CA VAL A 276 14.44 -16.86 19.00
C VAL A 276 15.77 -17.23 18.33
N VAL A 277 15.73 -18.17 17.40
CA VAL A 277 16.86 -18.61 16.58
C VAL A 277 16.55 -18.30 15.13
N GLU A 278 17.38 -17.49 14.48
CA GLU A 278 17.26 -17.19 13.05
C GLU A 278 18.44 -17.73 12.26
N GLY A 279 18.20 -18.11 11.00
CA GLY A 279 19.25 -18.46 10.06
C GLY A 279 18.71 -18.85 8.70
N TRP A 280 19.60 -19.20 7.79
CA TRP A 280 19.30 -19.42 6.39
C TRP A 280 19.41 -20.88 6.02
N ILE A 281 18.52 -21.35 5.15
CA ILE A 281 18.62 -22.65 4.48
C ILE A 281 18.89 -22.41 3.00
N ASN A 282 19.68 -23.28 2.38
CA ASN A 282 19.88 -23.24 0.93
C ASN A 282 18.80 -24.08 0.27
N VAL A 283 18.06 -23.47 -0.65
CA VAL A 283 17.00 -24.09 -1.43
C VAL A 283 17.20 -23.91 -2.94
N ASN A 284 18.42 -23.61 -3.38
CA ASN A 284 18.78 -23.67 -4.79
C ASN A 284 18.69 -25.12 -5.30
N ASP A 285 18.17 -25.26 -6.52
CA ASP A 285 18.18 -26.50 -7.30
C ASP A 285 19.52 -26.72 -8.02
#